data_AF-A0A7C7PWU5-F1
#
_entry.id   AF-A0A7C7PWU5-F1
#
_cell.length_a   1.000
_cell.length_b   1.000
_cell.length_c   1.000
_cell.angle_alpha   90.00
_cell.angle_beta   90.00
_cell.angle_gamma   90.00
#
_symmetry.space_group_name_H-M   'P 1'
#
loop_
_entity.id
_entity.type
_entity.pdbx_description
1 polymer ?
#
loop_
_entity_poly.entity_id
_entity_poly.type
_entity_poly.pdbx_seq_one_letter_code
_entity_poly.pdbx_strand_id
1 'polypeptide(L)'
;MGEFRYVWVNTRLIVLTALSAALYAVILVPFKIGLVFIPGVTEWRPANAIPIVCSLLFGPAAAWGTAFGNLIGDMFGTLGPGSIGGFVGNFLYGFLPYATWRAIAGTKPQLRSLWDLLLYVLVALTASAACAFVIAWWVDLVRVAPFAPVSIIILVNNFAMAVLLGPPLLFILQPAVATWQLTYERINPEIAVRHPVRYIIGWALIAIACAIGIALRRMPALEGTFLSQHFGLVGATAPLLIMVIIGAVLLTNRIRMPVRVAPLMEVTPSAGELAWQVSHLSFAYPGSDSHALRDINLVQHWGETIIVMGASGAGKSTLCKCLTGIIPHVQPGDCVGEVKVMGRSVTESSVSSLSQHIGLVLQDFEAQLFSTRVDLEVAFACENASLPRIEIGQRVQRALQGVGLSGLEARAPATLSGGQKQRLAI
;
A
#
# COMPACT_ATOMS: atom_id res chain seq x y z
N MET A 1 -12.15 -7.07 -5.94
CA MET A 1 -11.38 -7.58 -4.78
C MET A 1 -11.81 -6.80 -3.54
N GLY A 2 -11.76 -7.36 -2.33
CA GLY A 2 -12.05 -6.58 -1.10
C GLY A 2 -10.88 -5.66 -0.72
N GLU A 3 -11.15 -4.53 -0.07
CA GLU A 3 -10.14 -3.54 0.37
C GLU A 3 -8.96 -4.16 1.11
N PHE A 4 -9.22 -5.16 1.96
CA PHE A 4 -8.17 -5.85 2.72
C PHE A 4 -7.21 -6.68 1.87
N ARG A 5 -7.70 -7.28 0.79
CA ARG A 5 -6.87 -8.08 -0.11
C ARG A 5 -6.05 -7.19 -1.05
N TYR A 6 -6.57 -6.02 -1.41
CA TYR A 6 -5.87 -5.08 -2.29
C TYR A 6 -4.57 -4.55 -1.67
N VAL A 7 -4.50 -4.41 -0.34
CA VAL A 7 -3.27 -4.05 0.38
C VAL A 7 -2.10 -4.96 -0.03
N TRP A 8 -2.35 -6.25 -0.24
CA TRP A 8 -1.33 -7.26 -0.55
C TRP A 8 -0.98 -7.38 -2.04
N VAL A 9 -1.64 -6.61 -2.90
CA VAL A 9 -1.36 -6.56 -4.35
C VAL A 9 -0.69 -5.23 -4.72
N ASN A 10 -0.73 -4.22 -3.85
CA ASN A 10 -0.14 -2.92 -4.09
C ASN A 10 1.10 -2.72 -3.20
N THR A 11 2.28 -2.68 -3.82
CA THR A 11 3.57 -2.54 -3.11
C THR A 11 3.62 -1.33 -2.17
N ARG A 12 3.02 -0.19 -2.55
CA ARG A 12 2.99 1.00 -1.68
C ARG A 12 2.20 0.75 -0.41
N LEU A 13 1.07 0.03 -0.50
CA LEU A 13 0.25 -0.32 0.66
C LEU A 13 0.91 -1.36 1.56
N ILE A 14 1.70 -2.29 0.99
CA ILE A 14 2.54 -3.21 1.76
C ILE A 14 3.57 -2.43 2.59
N VAL A 15 4.27 -1.47 1.96
CA VAL A 15 5.24 -0.61 2.66
C VAL A 15 4.57 0.22 3.75
N LEU A 16 3.40 0.81 3.48
CA LEU A 16 2.65 1.58 4.49
C LEU A 16 2.14 0.71 5.65
N THR A 17 1.83 -0.57 5.38
CA THR A 17 1.49 -1.54 6.41
C THR A 17 2.68 -1.78 7.33
N ALA A 18 3.86 -2.05 6.76
CA ALA A 18 5.10 -2.24 7.51
C ALA A 18 5.50 -0.99 8.31
N LEU A 19 5.39 0.20 7.71
CA LEU A 19 5.69 1.47 8.37
C LEU A 19 4.74 1.76 9.52
N SER A 20 3.43 1.50 9.33
CA SER A 20 2.44 1.64 10.41
C SER A 20 2.70 0.66 11.56
N ALA A 21 3.08 -0.59 11.25
CA ALA A 21 3.45 -1.58 12.26
C ALA A 21 4.70 -1.18 13.03
N ALA A 22 5.75 -0.73 12.33
CA ALA A 22 6.99 -0.28 12.94
C ALA A 22 6.76 0.93 13.84
N LEU A 23 6.05 1.95 13.36
CA LEU A 23 5.74 3.15 14.14
C LEU A 23 4.96 2.80 15.41
N TYR A 24 3.93 1.95 15.28
CA TYR A 24 3.14 1.52 16.42
C TYR A 24 3.98 0.72 17.44
N ALA A 25 4.77 -0.25 16.98
CA ALA A 25 5.63 -1.07 17.84
C ALA A 25 6.73 -0.25 18.54
N VAL A 26 7.41 0.65 17.81
CA VAL A 26 8.49 1.50 18.36
C VAL A 26 7.99 2.41 19.48
N ILE A 27 6.76 2.92 19.38
CA ILE A 27 6.17 3.74 20.45
C ILE A 27 5.58 2.84 21.54
N LEU A 28 5.11 1.64 21.23
CA LEU A 28 4.49 0.75 22.21
C LEU A 28 5.51 0.10 23.16
N VAL A 29 6.62 -0.41 22.62
CA VAL A 29 7.60 -1.24 23.36
C VAL A 29 8.27 -0.51 24.54
N PRO A 30 8.77 0.74 24.40
CA PRO A 30 9.40 1.45 25.52
C PRO A 30 8.45 1.70 26.69
N PHE A 31 7.17 1.94 26.39
CA PHE A 31 6.15 2.27 27.39
C PHE A 31 5.52 1.03 28.03
N LYS A 32 5.67 -0.15 27.43
CA LYS A 32 5.33 -1.44 28.07
C LYS A 32 6.23 -1.77 29.28
N ILE A 33 7.46 -1.27 29.30
CA ILE A 33 8.48 -1.68 30.27
C ILE A 33 8.61 -0.68 31.46
N GLY A 34 8.14 0.56 31.32
CA GLY A 34 8.55 1.66 32.21
C GLY A 34 7.50 2.42 33.03
N LEU A 35 6.19 2.30 32.75
CA LEU A 35 5.16 3.17 33.39
C LEU A 35 3.87 2.42 33.73
N VAL A 36 3.95 1.48 34.67
CA VAL A 36 2.79 0.83 35.29
C VAL A 36 2.45 1.62 36.56
N PHE A 37 1.45 2.51 36.50
CA PHE A 37 1.01 3.27 37.69
C PHE A 37 0.22 2.38 38.66
N ILE A 38 -0.58 1.46 38.12
CA ILE A 38 -1.33 0.44 38.85
C ILE A 38 -1.29 -0.85 38.02
N PRO A 39 -0.74 -1.97 38.55
CA PRO A 39 -0.75 -3.26 37.87
C PRO A 39 -2.18 -3.65 37.47
N GLY A 40 -2.42 -3.82 36.17
CA GLY A 40 -3.72 -4.20 35.64
C GLY A 40 -4.76 -3.09 35.47
N VAL A 41 -4.43 -1.79 35.65
CA VAL A 41 -5.39 -0.68 35.42
C VAL A 41 -4.87 0.44 34.51
N THR A 42 -3.59 0.86 34.56
CA THR A 42 -3.12 1.98 33.71
C THR A 42 -1.64 1.90 33.36
N GLU A 43 -1.34 1.26 32.23
CA GLU A 43 -0.14 1.58 31.45
C GLU A 43 -0.51 2.70 30.48
N TRP A 44 0.16 3.85 30.62
CA TRP A 44 -0.01 4.94 29.67
C TRP A 44 0.60 4.50 28.33
N ARG A 45 -0.21 4.38 27.28
CA ARG A 45 0.22 3.84 25.98
C ARG A 45 0.05 4.87 24.87
N PRO A 46 0.98 5.85 24.73
CA PRO A 46 0.94 6.87 23.68
C PRO A 46 0.76 6.30 22.27
N ALA A 47 1.27 5.08 22.06
CA ALA A 47 1.15 4.32 20.82
C ALA A 47 -0.31 4.19 20.34
N ASN A 48 -1.29 4.20 21.26
CA ASN A 48 -2.70 4.06 20.92
C ASN A 48 -3.27 5.22 20.08
N ALA A 49 -2.55 6.33 19.93
CA ALA A 49 -2.93 7.37 18.98
C ALA A 49 -2.62 7.01 17.52
N ILE A 50 -1.60 6.17 17.30
CA ILE A 50 -1.08 5.80 15.98
C ILE A 50 -2.12 5.08 15.12
N PRO A 51 -2.90 4.11 15.63
CA PRO A 51 -3.89 3.42 14.82
C PRO A 51 -4.90 4.34 14.17
N ILE A 52 -5.38 5.36 14.89
CA ILE A 52 -6.38 6.29 14.36
C ILE A 52 -5.74 7.24 13.34
N VAL A 53 -4.57 7.81 13.66
CA VAL A 53 -3.87 8.72 12.75
C VAL A 53 -3.46 8.02 11.46
N CYS A 54 -2.79 6.87 11.56
CA CYS A 54 -2.39 6.08 10.41
C CYS A 54 -3.59 5.55 9.63
N SER A 55 -4.70 5.20 10.30
CA SER A 55 -5.95 4.82 9.61
C SER A 55 -6.44 5.94 8.71
N LEU A 56 -6.57 7.16 9.24
CA LEU A 56 -7.03 8.30 8.46
C LEU A 56 -6.07 8.66 7.30
N LEU A 57 -4.77 8.37 7.42
CA LEU A 57 -3.78 8.67 6.37
C LEU A 57 -3.63 7.55 5.33
N PHE A 58 -3.57 6.29 5.78
CA PHE A 58 -3.17 5.12 4.98
C PHE A 58 -4.29 4.08 4.80
N GLY A 59 -5.46 4.31 5.37
CA GLY A 59 -6.65 3.48 5.21
C GLY A 59 -6.44 2.03 5.70
N PRO A 60 -6.85 1.00 4.93
CA PRO A 60 -6.77 -0.40 5.35
C PRO A 60 -5.34 -0.91 5.56
N ALA A 61 -4.31 -0.25 5.03
CA ALA A 61 -2.91 -0.60 5.31
C ALA A 61 -2.57 -0.40 6.80
N ALA A 62 -3.11 0.67 7.41
CA ALA A 62 -2.92 0.93 8.83
C ALA A 62 -3.67 -0.06 9.74
N ALA A 63 -4.77 -0.65 9.28
CA ALA A 63 -5.46 -1.72 10.02
C ALA A 63 -4.56 -2.95 10.20
N TRP A 64 -3.97 -3.43 9.09
CA TRP A 64 -2.97 -4.49 9.13
C TRP A 64 -1.74 -4.08 9.94
N GLY A 65 -1.25 -2.85 9.72
CA GLY A 65 -0.09 -2.34 10.44
C GLY A 65 -0.29 -2.30 11.95
N THR A 66 -1.47 -1.86 12.40
CA THR A 66 -1.83 -1.83 13.82
C THR A 66 -1.90 -3.23 14.42
N ALA A 67 -2.49 -4.19 13.71
CA ALA A 67 -2.59 -5.58 14.15
C ALA A 67 -1.20 -6.23 14.28
N PHE A 68 -0.34 -6.08 13.27
CA PHE A 68 1.04 -6.60 13.30
C PHE A 68 1.90 -5.87 14.32
N GLY A 69 1.78 -4.55 14.44
CA GLY A 69 2.52 -3.76 15.43
C GLY A 69 2.18 -4.16 16.86
N ASN A 70 0.90 -4.44 17.16
CA ASN A 70 0.51 -5.00 18.45
C ASN A 70 1.17 -6.36 18.69
N LEU A 71 1.11 -7.25 17.69
CA LEU A 71 1.68 -8.59 17.79
C LEU A 71 3.20 -8.56 18.00
N ILE A 72 3.92 -7.70 17.28
CA ILE A 72 5.35 -7.44 17.49
C ILE A 72 5.58 -6.99 18.93
N GLY A 73 4.81 -6.02 19.41
CA GLY A 73 4.89 -5.56 20.80
C GLY A 73 4.61 -6.66 21.82
N ASP A 74 3.75 -7.64 21.51
CA ASP A 74 3.48 -8.79 22.37
C ASP A 74 4.65 -9.78 22.44
N MET A 75 5.44 -9.90 21.37
CA MET A 75 6.67 -10.71 21.38
C MET A 75 7.70 -10.23 22.41
N PHE A 76 7.60 -8.98 22.88
CA PHE A 76 8.43 -8.42 23.94
C PHE A 76 7.81 -8.59 25.34
N GLY A 77 7.27 -9.77 25.64
CA GLY A 77 6.98 -10.20 27.02
C GLY A 77 5.51 -10.44 27.38
N THR A 78 4.56 -10.30 26.45
CA THR A 78 3.12 -10.56 26.71
C THR A 78 2.47 -11.52 25.71
N LEU A 79 3.28 -12.27 24.96
CA LEU A 79 2.80 -13.22 23.95
C LEU A 79 2.05 -14.37 24.63
N GLY A 80 0.81 -14.59 24.20
CA GLY A 80 -0.01 -15.68 24.74
C GLY A 80 -1.37 -15.77 24.05
N PRO A 81 -2.32 -16.55 24.62
CA PRO A 81 -3.67 -16.69 24.06
C PRO A 81 -4.39 -15.36 23.87
N GLY A 82 -4.12 -14.36 24.72
CA GLY A 82 -4.66 -13.01 24.60
C GLY A 82 -4.22 -12.24 23.33
N SER A 83 -3.05 -12.58 22.76
CA SER A 83 -2.51 -11.90 21.57
C SER A 83 -3.37 -12.10 20.32
N ILE A 84 -4.17 -13.17 20.25
CA ILE A 84 -5.13 -13.39 19.15
C ILE A 84 -6.25 -12.35 19.22
N GLY A 85 -6.87 -12.19 20.39
CA GLY A 85 -7.87 -11.15 20.62
C GLY A 85 -7.28 -9.75 20.42
N GLY A 86 -6.06 -9.54 20.90
CA GLY A 86 -5.25 -8.34 20.67
C GLY A 86 -5.11 -8.03 19.18
N PHE A 87 -4.70 -9.00 18.36
CA PHE A 87 -4.54 -8.83 16.92
C PHE A 87 -5.84 -8.39 16.24
N VAL A 88 -6.96 -9.07 16.50
CA VAL A 88 -8.25 -8.78 15.87
C VAL A 88 -8.81 -7.42 16.34
N GLY A 89 -8.73 -7.13 17.63
CA GLY A 89 -9.20 -5.84 18.17
C GLY A 89 -8.40 -4.67 17.62
N ASN A 90 -7.07 -4.80 17.57
CA ASN A 90 -6.17 -3.78 17.01
C ASN A 90 -6.35 -3.63 15.49
N PHE A 91 -6.66 -4.70 14.76
CA PHE A 91 -7.05 -4.59 13.36
C PHE A 91 -8.30 -3.70 13.19
N LEU A 92 -9.34 -3.93 13.98
CA LEU A 92 -10.55 -3.10 13.97
C LEU A 92 -10.25 -1.66 14.40
N TYR A 93 -9.37 -1.48 15.38
CA TYR A 93 -8.94 -0.16 15.85
C TYR A 93 -8.26 0.67 14.75
N GLY A 94 -7.47 0.03 13.87
CA GLY A 94 -6.88 0.68 12.70
C GLY A 94 -7.78 0.71 11.46
N PHE A 95 -8.85 -0.09 11.38
CA PHE A 95 -9.76 -0.10 10.22
C PHE A 95 -10.92 0.90 10.36
N LEU A 96 -11.59 0.87 11.50
CA LEU A 96 -12.81 1.63 11.74
C LEU A 96 -12.65 3.14 11.60
N PRO A 97 -11.50 3.77 11.92
CA PRO A 97 -11.39 5.21 11.82
C PRO A 97 -11.56 5.74 10.40
N TYR A 98 -10.77 5.22 9.46
CA TYR A 98 -10.92 5.50 8.03
C TYR A 98 -12.31 5.17 7.52
N ALA A 99 -12.82 3.98 7.86
CA ALA A 99 -14.10 3.50 7.35
C ALA A 99 -15.27 4.39 7.83
N THR A 100 -15.27 4.78 9.10
CA THR A 100 -16.30 5.63 9.70
C THR A 100 -16.18 7.07 9.24
N TRP A 101 -14.97 7.63 9.21
CA TRP A 101 -14.74 8.99 8.72
C TRP A 101 -15.29 9.16 7.31
N ARG A 102 -14.97 8.21 6.44
CA ARG A 102 -15.45 8.20 5.07
C ARG A 102 -16.96 7.99 4.97
N ALA A 103 -17.55 7.17 5.82
CA ALA A 103 -18.99 6.95 5.86
C ALA A 103 -19.77 8.24 6.15
N ILE A 104 -19.23 9.09 7.03
CA ILE A 104 -19.93 10.28 7.54
C ILE A 104 -19.51 11.55 6.79
N ALA A 105 -18.22 11.87 6.72
CA ALA A 105 -17.75 13.09 6.06
C ALA A 105 -17.64 12.93 4.54
N GLY A 106 -17.25 11.74 4.06
CA GLY A 106 -17.03 11.47 2.64
C GLY A 106 -15.96 12.36 1.98
N THR A 107 -15.20 13.11 2.77
CA THR A 107 -14.10 13.99 2.38
C THR A 107 -12.80 13.52 3.00
N LYS A 108 -11.67 14.06 2.52
CA LYS A 108 -10.35 13.77 3.08
C LYS A 108 -10.30 14.15 4.56
N PRO A 109 -9.71 13.33 5.43
CA PRO A 109 -9.59 13.66 6.84
C PRO A 109 -8.76 14.93 7.02
N GLN A 110 -9.38 15.95 7.58
CA GLN A 110 -8.80 17.26 7.89
C GLN A 110 -9.42 17.75 9.19
N LEU A 111 -8.64 18.40 10.05
CA LEU A 111 -9.11 18.97 11.30
C LEU A 111 -9.12 20.50 11.17
N ARG A 112 -10.04 21.03 10.37
CA ARG A 112 -10.12 22.47 10.09
C ARG A 112 -11.29 23.17 10.77
N SER A 113 -12.33 22.41 11.12
CA SER A 113 -13.54 22.92 11.74
C SER A 113 -13.84 22.20 13.06
N LEU A 114 -14.71 22.82 13.88
CA LEU A 114 -15.24 22.17 15.08
C LEU A 114 -15.99 20.86 14.72
N TRP A 115 -16.68 20.83 13.58
CA TRP A 115 -17.34 19.62 13.10
C TRP A 115 -16.37 18.49 12.80
N ASP A 116 -15.23 18.80 12.19
CA ASP A 116 -14.18 17.81 11.93
C ASP A 116 -13.61 17.24 13.23
N LEU A 117 -13.44 18.08 14.24
CA LEU A 117 -12.96 17.67 15.56
C LEU A 117 -13.99 16.78 16.27
N LEU A 118 -15.28 17.16 16.24
CA LEU A 118 -16.36 16.36 16.81
C LEU A 118 -16.48 15.00 16.10
N LEU A 119 -16.36 14.99 14.77
CA LEU A 119 -16.34 13.75 14.00
C LEU A 119 -15.12 12.89 14.34
N TYR A 120 -13.94 13.48 14.48
CA TYR A 120 -12.73 12.77 14.90
C TYR A 120 -12.94 12.09 16.26
N VAL A 121 -13.51 12.81 17.22
CA VAL A 121 -13.83 12.27 18.56
C VAL A 121 -14.84 11.12 18.47
N LEU A 122 -15.90 11.25 17.67
CA LEU A 122 -16.87 10.19 17.45
C LEU A 122 -16.24 8.93 16.84
N VAL A 123 -15.38 9.14 15.85
CA VAL A 123 -14.63 8.08 15.16
C VAL A 123 -13.69 7.38 16.14
N ALA A 124 -12.96 8.14 16.96
CA ALA A 124 -12.06 7.62 17.96
C ALA A 124 -12.80 6.81 19.03
N LEU A 125 -13.95 7.30 19.50
CA LEU A 125 -14.79 6.60 20.46
C LEU A 125 -15.30 5.28 19.89
N THR A 126 -15.84 5.30 18.68
CA THR A 126 -16.38 4.10 18.01
C THR A 126 -15.29 3.04 17.84
N ALA A 127 -14.12 3.42 17.33
CA ALA A 127 -13.01 2.50 17.11
C ALA A 127 -12.46 1.94 18.43
N SER A 128 -12.35 2.78 19.47
CA SER A 128 -11.88 2.37 20.79
C SER A 128 -12.84 1.40 21.46
N ALA A 129 -14.15 1.65 21.36
CA ALA A 129 -15.19 0.77 21.91
C ALA A 129 -15.22 -0.59 21.22
N ALA A 130 -15.13 -0.63 19.88
CA ALA A 130 -15.06 -1.89 19.14
C ALA A 130 -13.81 -2.71 19.47
N CYS A 131 -12.64 -2.04 19.53
CA CYS A 131 -11.40 -2.67 19.94
C CYS A 131 -11.49 -3.26 21.36
N ALA A 132 -11.96 -2.45 22.32
CA ALA A 132 -12.14 -2.84 23.70
C ALA A 132 -13.11 -4.02 23.86
N PHE A 133 -14.25 -3.97 23.18
CA PHE A 133 -15.26 -5.02 23.21
C PHE A 133 -14.70 -6.36 22.72
N VAL A 134 -14.01 -6.35 21.57
CA VAL A 134 -13.47 -7.57 20.95
C VAL A 134 -12.34 -8.17 21.77
N ILE A 135 -11.39 -7.36 22.25
CA ILE A 135 -10.27 -7.85 23.06
C ILE A 135 -10.79 -8.40 24.38
N ALA A 136 -11.64 -7.64 25.08
CA ALA A 136 -12.18 -8.07 26.36
C ALA A 136 -13.01 -9.34 26.24
N TRP A 137 -13.82 -9.46 25.18
CA TRP A 137 -14.63 -10.66 24.94
C TRP A 137 -13.74 -11.88 24.75
N TRP A 138 -12.68 -11.75 23.95
CA TRP A 138 -11.74 -12.84 23.71
C TRP A 138 -11.01 -13.26 24.99
N VAL A 139 -10.46 -12.28 25.71
CA VAL A 139 -9.64 -12.51 26.90
C VAL A 139 -10.45 -13.15 28.04
N ASP A 140 -11.75 -12.84 28.14
CA ASP A 140 -12.66 -13.51 29.08
C ASP A 140 -13.04 -14.92 28.61
N LEU A 141 -13.31 -15.10 27.31
CA LEU A 141 -13.57 -16.42 26.73
C LEU A 141 -12.43 -17.41 27.00
N VAL A 142 -11.18 -16.97 26.84
CA VAL A 142 -9.99 -17.79 27.13
C VAL A 142 -9.60 -17.80 28.61
N ARG A 143 -10.42 -17.20 29.49
CA ARG A 143 -10.25 -17.14 30.96
C ARG A 143 -8.94 -16.49 31.42
N VAL A 144 -8.42 -15.55 30.64
CA VAL A 144 -7.19 -14.81 30.98
C VAL A 144 -7.49 -13.63 31.89
N ALA A 145 -8.56 -12.87 31.62
CA ALA A 145 -9.01 -11.77 32.46
C ALA A 145 -10.49 -11.46 32.24
N PRO A 146 -11.21 -10.95 33.26
CA PRO A 146 -12.64 -10.69 33.15
C PRO A 146 -12.94 -9.54 32.17
N PHE A 147 -13.99 -9.71 31.37
CA PHE A 147 -14.37 -8.84 30.26
C PHE A 147 -14.41 -7.36 30.65
N ALA A 148 -15.16 -7.02 31.68
CA ALA A 148 -15.53 -5.63 31.90
C ALA A 148 -14.48 -4.70 32.50
N PRO A 149 -13.65 -5.09 33.50
CA PRO A 149 -12.53 -4.22 33.86
C PRO A 149 -11.61 -4.03 32.64
N VAL A 150 -11.35 -5.11 31.89
CA VAL A 150 -10.50 -5.05 30.68
C VAL A 150 -11.11 -4.14 29.61
N SER A 151 -12.41 -4.25 29.34
CA SER A 151 -13.07 -3.44 28.30
C SER A 151 -13.07 -1.95 28.66
N ILE A 152 -13.32 -1.59 29.92
CA ILE A 152 -13.28 -0.19 30.36
C ILE A 152 -11.86 0.35 30.29
N ILE A 153 -10.87 -0.42 30.74
CA ILE A 153 -9.45 -0.02 30.69
C ILE A 153 -9.01 0.24 29.25
N ILE A 154 -9.27 -0.71 28.34
CA ILE A 154 -8.88 -0.57 26.93
C ILE A 154 -9.63 0.60 26.28
N LEU A 155 -10.93 0.74 26.53
CA LEU A 155 -11.74 1.83 25.98
C LEU A 155 -11.17 3.18 26.38
N VAL A 156 -10.97 3.40 27.69
CA VAL A 156 -10.50 4.69 28.22
C VAL A 156 -9.08 4.98 27.72
N ASN A 157 -8.17 4.01 27.76
CA ASN A 157 -6.80 4.23 27.33
C ASN A 157 -6.69 4.55 25.83
N ASN A 158 -7.37 3.76 24.99
CA ASN A 158 -7.36 3.97 23.55
C ASN A 158 -7.97 5.33 23.19
N PHE A 159 -9.15 5.62 23.75
CA PHE A 159 -9.86 6.86 23.47
C PHE A 159 -9.10 8.10 23.96
N ALA A 160 -8.58 8.08 25.19
CA ALA A 160 -7.84 9.20 25.75
C ALA A 160 -6.58 9.51 24.94
N MET A 161 -5.78 8.50 24.58
CA MET A 161 -4.55 8.70 23.80
C MET A 161 -4.86 9.20 22.39
N ALA A 162 -5.90 8.66 21.75
CA ALA A 162 -6.32 9.10 20.44
C ALA A 162 -6.78 10.55 20.42
N VAL A 163 -7.59 10.98 21.39
CA VAL A 163 -8.09 12.36 21.44
C VAL A 163 -6.98 13.34 21.86
N LEU A 164 -6.10 12.95 22.78
CA LEU A 164 -5.04 13.82 23.29
C LEU A 164 -3.91 14.02 22.27
N LEU A 165 -3.39 12.92 21.70
CA LEU A 165 -2.20 12.96 20.85
C LEU A 165 -2.53 12.91 19.35
N GLY A 166 -3.70 12.39 18.99
CA GLY A 166 -4.07 12.17 17.59
C GLY A 166 -4.25 13.46 16.77
N PRO A 167 -4.99 14.48 17.23
CA PRO A 167 -5.11 15.74 16.49
C PRO A 167 -3.77 16.45 16.22
N PRO A 168 -2.87 16.63 17.21
CA PRO A 168 -1.54 17.19 16.95
C PRO A 168 -0.72 16.34 15.97
N LEU A 169 -0.73 15.01 16.13
CA LEU A 169 0.01 14.11 15.24
C LEU A 169 -0.51 14.18 13.80
N LEU A 170 -1.83 14.20 13.61
CA LEU A 170 -2.44 14.32 12.29
C LEU A 170 -2.07 15.66 11.63
N PHE A 171 -2.07 16.76 12.40
CA PHE A 171 -1.66 18.07 11.92
C PHE A 171 -0.21 18.10 11.44
N ILE A 172 0.71 17.43 12.15
CA ILE A 172 2.14 17.37 11.81
C ILE A 172 2.40 16.44 10.61
N LEU A 173 1.78 15.26 10.59
CA LEU A 173 2.07 14.22 9.61
C LEU A 173 1.37 14.46 8.27
N GLN A 174 0.18 15.07 8.29
CA GLN A 174 -0.63 15.25 7.08
C GLN A 174 0.10 16.02 5.95
N PRO A 175 0.78 17.15 6.20
CA PRO A 175 1.52 17.86 5.15
C PRO A 175 2.63 17.01 4.54
N ALA A 176 3.42 16.33 5.37
CA ALA A 176 4.53 15.49 4.90
C ALA A 176 4.03 14.31 4.04
N VAL A 177 3.01 13.61 4.53
CA VAL A 177 2.38 12.47 3.82
C VAL A 177 1.72 12.93 2.50
N ALA A 178 1.11 14.11 2.49
CA ALA A 178 0.51 14.69 1.28
C ALA A 178 1.56 15.03 0.21
N THR A 179 2.70 15.60 0.62
CA THR A 179 3.82 15.92 -0.28
C THR A 179 4.38 14.66 -0.95
N TRP A 180 4.52 13.57 -0.18
CA TRP A 180 4.98 12.28 -0.71
C TRP A 180 3.90 11.47 -1.44
N GLN A 181 2.68 12.01 -1.56
CA GLN A 181 1.55 11.36 -2.23
C GLN A 181 1.21 9.98 -1.66
N LEU A 182 1.42 9.78 -0.36
CA LEU A 182 1.25 8.48 0.32
C LEU A 182 -0.14 8.27 0.91
N THR A 183 -1.05 9.24 0.78
CA THR A 183 -2.43 9.12 1.27
C THR A 183 -3.20 8.03 0.51
N TYR A 184 -4.01 7.25 1.23
CA TYR A 184 -4.75 6.12 0.65
C TYR A 184 -5.64 6.54 -0.54
N GLU A 185 -6.33 7.67 -0.48
CA GLU A 185 -7.20 8.14 -1.55
C GLU A 185 -6.45 8.50 -2.84
N ARG A 186 -5.16 8.85 -2.75
CA ARG A 186 -4.31 9.05 -3.93
C ARG A 186 -3.77 7.74 -4.47
N ILE A 187 -3.47 6.77 -3.62
CA ILE A 187 -3.01 5.44 -4.02
C ILE A 187 -4.16 4.67 -4.70
N ASN A 188 -5.41 4.88 -4.27
CA ASN A 188 -6.59 4.25 -4.86
C ASN A 188 -7.76 5.25 -5.08
N PRO A 189 -7.72 6.03 -6.18
CA PRO A 189 -8.72 7.06 -6.48
C PRO A 189 -10.09 6.51 -6.93
N GLU A 190 -10.19 5.23 -7.31
CA GLU A 190 -11.42 4.64 -7.89
C GLU A 190 -12.45 4.19 -6.84
N ILE A 191 -12.17 4.36 -5.54
CA ILE A 191 -13.04 3.98 -4.43
C ILE A 191 -14.22 4.99 -4.22
N ALA A 192 -14.45 5.92 -5.15
CA ALA A 192 -15.38 7.05 -4.99
C ALA A 192 -16.88 6.70 -4.89
N VAL A 193 -17.30 5.43 -5.06
CA VAL A 193 -18.73 5.07 -5.02
C VAL A 193 -19.25 5.13 -3.58
N ARG A 194 -20.12 6.10 -3.30
CA ARG A 194 -20.80 6.28 -2.01
C ARG A 194 -22.06 5.41 -1.94
N HIS A 195 -22.17 4.57 -0.92
CA HIS A 195 -23.43 3.95 -0.50
C HIS A 195 -23.81 4.45 0.91
N PRO A 196 -24.28 5.70 1.04
CA PRO A 196 -24.40 6.37 2.34
C PRO A 196 -25.26 5.60 3.34
N VAL A 197 -26.40 5.06 2.90
CA VAL A 197 -27.30 4.27 3.75
C VAL A 197 -26.61 3.00 4.28
N ARG A 198 -25.91 2.26 3.41
CA ARG A 198 -25.20 1.04 3.80
C ARG A 198 -24.14 1.31 4.87
N TYR A 199 -23.39 2.40 4.72
CA TYR A 199 -22.33 2.73 5.67
C TYR A 199 -22.89 3.25 6.99
N ILE A 200 -23.96 4.05 6.97
CA ILE A 200 -24.65 4.50 8.19
C ILE A 200 -25.18 3.30 8.97
N ILE A 201 -25.82 2.34 8.29
CA ILE A 201 -26.26 1.08 8.92
C ILE A 201 -25.07 0.33 9.51
N GLY A 202 -23.98 0.19 8.74
CA GLY A 202 -22.78 -0.49 9.20
C GLY A 202 -22.18 0.12 10.47
N TRP A 203 -22.02 1.44 10.49
CA TRP A 203 -21.56 2.17 11.67
C TRP A 203 -22.53 2.04 12.86
N ALA A 204 -23.84 2.19 12.63
CA ALA A 204 -24.84 2.10 13.68
C ALA A 204 -24.85 0.71 14.35
N LEU A 205 -24.71 -0.37 13.57
CA LEU A 205 -24.60 -1.73 14.10
C LEU A 205 -23.41 -1.87 15.04
N ILE A 206 -22.24 -1.33 14.68
CA ILE A 206 -21.05 -1.37 15.53
C ILE A 206 -21.27 -0.56 16.80
N ALA A 207 -21.74 0.69 16.67
CA ALA A 207 -21.93 1.59 17.79
C ALA A 207 -22.92 1.02 18.81
N ILE A 208 -24.07 0.52 18.34
CA ILE A 208 -25.09 -0.11 19.18
C ILE A 208 -24.55 -1.39 19.82
N ALA A 209 -23.90 -2.27 19.06
CA ALA A 209 -23.36 -3.52 19.60
C ALA A 209 -22.30 -3.26 20.69
N CYS A 210 -21.41 -2.29 20.49
CA CYS A 210 -20.39 -1.93 21.47
C CYS A 210 -21.01 -1.26 22.70
N ALA A 211 -21.97 -0.34 22.51
CA ALA A 211 -22.66 0.32 23.62
C ALA A 211 -23.42 -0.70 24.47
N ILE A 212 -24.20 -1.59 23.85
CA ILE A 212 -24.91 -2.69 24.53
C ILE A 212 -23.91 -3.63 25.21
N GLY A 213 -22.87 -4.07 24.49
CA GLY A 213 -21.90 -5.04 25.02
C GLY A 213 -21.11 -4.51 26.21
N ILE A 214 -20.75 -3.23 26.20
CA ILE A 214 -19.99 -2.59 27.29
C ILE A 214 -20.93 -2.17 28.45
N ALA A 215 -22.15 -1.68 28.16
CA ALA A 215 -23.08 -1.18 29.17
C ALA A 215 -23.92 -2.28 29.86
N LEU A 216 -24.36 -3.32 29.13
CA LEU A 216 -25.35 -4.30 29.63
C LEU A 216 -24.70 -5.53 30.29
N ARG A 217 -23.59 -5.31 31.01
CA ARG A 217 -22.79 -6.34 31.73
C ARG A 217 -23.57 -7.10 32.84
N ARG A 218 -24.76 -6.64 33.23
CA ARG A 218 -25.54 -7.19 34.36
C ARG A 218 -27.04 -7.17 34.08
N MET A 219 -27.47 -7.64 32.92
CA MET A 219 -28.91 -7.89 32.71
C MET A 219 -29.25 -9.30 33.17
N PRO A 220 -30.15 -9.47 34.17
CA PRO A 220 -30.69 -10.78 34.55
C PRO A 220 -31.33 -11.52 33.37
N ALA A 221 -31.78 -10.78 32.36
CA ALA A 221 -32.36 -11.34 31.13
C ALA A 221 -31.39 -12.17 30.28
N LEU A 222 -30.07 -11.96 30.43
CA LEU A 222 -29.06 -12.79 29.75
C LEU A 222 -28.70 -14.04 30.58
N GLU A 223 -28.94 -14.01 31.89
CA GLU A 223 -28.77 -15.16 32.79
C GLU A 223 -29.89 -16.17 32.52
N GLY A 224 -29.53 -17.35 32.00
CA GLY A 224 -30.48 -18.42 31.67
C GLY A 224 -30.73 -18.64 30.18
N THR A 225 -30.14 -17.82 29.30
CA THR A 225 -30.10 -18.13 27.86
C THR A 225 -29.25 -19.37 27.59
N PHE A 226 -29.55 -20.14 26.53
CA PHE A 226 -28.78 -21.32 26.13
C PHE A 226 -27.26 -21.04 26.06
N LEU A 227 -26.89 -19.90 25.46
CA LEU A 227 -25.51 -19.46 25.36
C LEU A 227 -24.89 -19.13 26.72
N SER A 228 -25.63 -18.47 27.62
CA SER A 228 -25.13 -18.17 28.97
C SER A 228 -24.89 -19.43 29.81
N GLN A 229 -25.72 -20.47 29.64
CA GLN A 229 -25.62 -21.72 30.38
C GLN A 229 -24.40 -22.56 29.95
N HIS A 230 -24.05 -22.53 28.66
CA HIS A 230 -22.94 -23.32 28.11
C HIS A 230 -21.61 -22.57 28.04
N PHE A 231 -21.65 -21.24 27.85
CA PHE A 231 -20.48 -20.41 27.56
C PHE A 231 -20.35 -19.19 28.49
N GLY A 232 -21.18 -19.10 29.53
CA GLY A 232 -21.21 -17.98 30.47
C GLY A 232 -21.79 -16.69 29.86
N LEU A 233 -21.87 -15.64 30.69
CA LEU A 233 -22.46 -14.35 30.30
C LEU A 233 -21.77 -13.73 29.06
N VAL A 234 -20.47 -13.98 28.88
CA VAL A 234 -19.68 -13.54 27.71
C VAL A 234 -20.15 -14.24 26.44
N GLY A 235 -20.39 -15.55 26.48
CA GLY A 235 -20.92 -16.30 25.35
C GLY A 235 -22.30 -15.80 24.90
N ALA A 236 -23.13 -15.34 25.84
CA ALA A 236 -24.43 -14.75 25.52
C ALA A 236 -24.33 -13.42 24.73
N THR A 237 -23.17 -12.75 24.74
CA THR A 237 -22.91 -11.54 23.96
C THR A 237 -22.35 -11.80 22.56
N ALA A 238 -22.12 -13.06 22.16
CA ALA A 238 -21.64 -13.42 20.82
C ALA A 238 -22.45 -12.81 19.65
N PRO A 239 -23.80 -12.67 19.72
CA PRO A 239 -24.56 -11.96 18.69
C PRO A 239 -24.11 -10.51 18.46
N LEU A 240 -23.65 -9.82 19.51
CA LEU A 240 -23.14 -8.45 19.40
C LEU A 240 -21.80 -8.42 18.66
N LEU A 241 -20.95 -9.43 18.82
CA LEU A 241 -19.73 -9.55 17.98
C LEU A 241 -20.07 -9.77 16.51
N ILE A 242 -21.09 -10.59 16.24
CA ILE A 242 -21.57 -10.79 14.87
C ILE A 242 -22.06 -9.46 14.28
N MET A 243 -22.78 -8.65 15.06
CA MET A 243 -23.17 -7.29 14.65
C MET A 243 -21.97 -6.39 14.35
N VAL A 244 -20.90 -6.43 15.17
CA VAL A 244 -19.67 -5.67 14.91
C VAL A 244 -19.02 -6.12 13.59
N ILE A 245 -18.93 -7.43 13.35
CA ILE A 245 -18.34 -7.99 12.12
C ILE A 245 -19.19 -7.60 10.90
N ILE A 246 -20.50 -7.78 10.96
CA ILE A 246 -21.42 -7.39 9.87
C ILE A 246 -21.30 -5.90 9.61
N GLY A 247 -21.32 -5.08 10.66
CA GLY A 247 -21.15 -3.63 10.53
C GLY A 247 -19.82 -3.26 9.87
N ALA A 248 -18.72 -3.88 10.27
CA ALA A 248 -17.40 -3.67 9.66
C ALA A 248 -17.40 -4.07 8.17
N VAL A 249 -18.00 -5.21 7.82
CA VAL A 249 -18.16 -5.65 6.42
C VAL A 249 -19.03 -4.69 5.62
N LEU A 250 -20.09 -4.13 6.20
CA LEU A 250 -20.93 -3.13 5.53
C LEU A 250 -20.15 -1.84 5.23
N LEU A 251 -19.17 -1.49 6.06
CA LEU A 251 -18.27 -0.35 5.81
C LEU A 251 -17.19 -0.62 4.73
N THR A 252 -16.92 -1.89 4.38
CA THR A 252 -15.94 -2.22 3.32
C THR A 252 -16.45 -1.95 1.91
N ASN A 253 -15.54 -1.60 1.01
CA ASN A 253 -15.83 -1.55 -0.43
C ASN A 253 -15.35 -2.75 -1.21
N ARG A 254 -16.06 -2.98 -2.31
CA ARG A 254 -15.53 -3.73 -3.42
C ARG A 254 -14.68 -2.78 -4.25
N ILE A 255 -13.37 -3.00 -4.22
CA ILE A 255 -12.46 -2.35 -5.15
C ILE A 255 -12.74 -2.98 -6.52
N ARG A 256 -13.21 -2.16 -7.45
CA ARG A 256 -13.01 -2.42 -8.88
C ARG A 256 -11.53 -2.20 -9.10
N MET A 257 -10.82 -3.24 -9.52
CA MET A 257 -9.48 -3.03 -10.02
C MET A 257 -9.64 -2.17 -11.28
N PRO A 258 -8.83 -1.12 -11.47
CA PRO A 258 -8.60 -0.61 -12.80
C PRO A 258 -7.95 -1.75 -13.55
N VAL A 259 -8.76 -2.61 -14.18
CA VAL A 259 -8.35 -3.37 -15.34
C VAL A 259 -8.33 -2.34 -16.48
N ARG A 260 -7.49 -1.31 -16.35
CA ARG A 260 -6.97 -0.62 -17.51
C ARG A 260 -5.86 -1.51 -18.02
N VAL A 261 -6.30 -2.56 -18.70
CA VAL A 261 -5.56 -3.06 -19.84
C VAL A 261 -5.53 -1.87 -20.79
N ALA A 262 -4.50 -1.04 -20.68
CA ALA A 262 -3.87 -0.68 -21.92
C ALA A 262 -3.30 -2.01 -22.37
N PRO A 263 -3.89 -2.70 -23.38
CA PRO A 263 -3.09 -3.69 -24.04
C PRO A 263 -1.79 -2.95 -24.36
N LEU A 264 -0.63 -3.56 -24.09
CA LEU A 264 0.46 -3.32 -25.02
C LEU A 264 -0.18 -3.68 -26.34
N MET A 265 -0.63 -2.66 -27.09
CA MET A 265 -1.22 -2.87 -28.40
C MET A 265 -0.24 -3.84 -29.04
N GLU A 266 -0.74 -4.97 -29.53
CA GLU A 266 -0.10 -5.54 -30.69
C GLU A 266 -0.26 -4.46 -31.75
N VAL A 267 0.60 -3.45 -31.70
CA VAL A 267 0.85 -2.56 -32.81
C VAL A 267 1.52 -3.53 -33.76
N THR A 268 0.73 -4.17 -34.61
CA THR A 268 1.20 -4.59 -35.92
C THR A 268 1.34 -3.28 -36.68
N PRO A 269 2.52 -2.62 -36.62
CA PRO A 269 2.67 -1.35 -37.26
C PRO A 269 2.53 -1.60 -38.75
N SER A 270 1.83 -0.72 -39.46
CA SER A 270 1.85 -0.83 -40.91
C SER A 270 3.26 -0.50 -41.40
N ALA A 271 3.79 -1.28 -42.34
CA ALA A 271 5.14 -1.07 -42.86
C ALA A 271 5.26 0.37 -43.39
N GLY A 272 6.27 1.10 -42.90
CA GLY A 272 6.49 2.52 -43.26
C GLY A 272 5.91 3.54 -42.27
N GLU A 273 5.16 3.13 -41.25
CA GLU A 273 4.74 4.06 -40.18
C GLU A 273 5.94 4.54 -39.36
N LEU A 274 5.91 5.80 -38.90
CA LEU A 274 6.97 6.42 -38.12
C LEU A 274 7.06 5.77 -36.72
N ALA A 275 8.21 5.18 -36.38
CA ALA A 275 8.45 4.60 -35.06
C ALA A 275 8.94 5.66 -34.06
N TRP A 276 9.99 6.40 -34.44
CA TRP A 276 10.49 7.52 -33.65
C TRP A 276 11.21 8.54 -34.54
N GLN A 277 11.27 9.77 -34.05
CA GLN A 277 11.98 10.87 -34.70
C GLN A 277 12.70 11.74 -33.67
N VAL A 278 13.80 12.32 -34.13
CA VAL A 278 14.64 13.26 -33.42
C VAL A 278 14.81 14.48 -34.32
N SER A 279 14.50 15.67 -33.80
CA SER A 279 14.58 16.93 -34.54
C SER A 279 15.41 17.95 -33.78
N HIS A 280 16.49 18.42 -34.41
CA HIS A 280 17.42 19.42 -33.89
C HIS A 280 17.96 19.13 -32.48
N LEU A 281 18.18 17.84 -32.15
CA LEU A 281 18.54 17.42 -30.80
C LEU A 281 19.99 17.78 -30.48
N SER A 282 20.15 18.63 -29.48
CA SER A 282 21.44 18.96 -28.88
C SER A 282 21.39 18.70 -27.38
N PHE A 283 22.47 18.12 -26.84
CA PHE A 283 22.55 17.80 -25.41
C PHE A 283 23.95 18.01 -24.85
N ALA A 284 24.05 18.63 -23.67
CA ALA A 284 25.27 18.76 -22.89
C ALA A 284 25.05 18.26 -21.46
N TYR A 285 26.03 17.51 -20.93
CA TYR A 285 26.03 17.12 -19.52
C TYR A 285 26.37 18.33 -18.62
N PRO A 286 25.87 18.37 -17.37
CA PRO A 286 26.18 19.45 -16.44
C PRO A 286 27.69 19.64 -16.28
N GLY A 287 28.16 20.88 -16.42
CA GLY A 287 29.58 21.23 -16.29
C GLY A 287 30.47 20.80 -17.45
N SER A 288 29.90 20.35 -18.58
CA SER A 288 30.66 20.07 -19.80
C SER A 288 30.74 21.30 -20.68
N ASP A 289 31.96 21.69 -21.10
CA ASP A 289 32.18 22.74 -22.10
C ASP A 289 31.82 22.31 -23.53
N SER A 290 31.47 21.03 -23.72
CA SER A 290 31.13 20.47 -25.02
C SER A 290 29.81 19.72 -25.02
N HIS A 291 29.05 19.93 -26.09
CA HIS A 291 27.83 19.16 -26.37
C HIS A 291 28.18 17.72 -26.76
N ALA A 292 27.54 16.76 -26.07
CA ALA A 292 27.61 15.34 -26.38
C ALA A 292 26.76 14.98 -27.62
N LEU A 293 25.69 15.73 -27.89
CA LEU A 293 24.89 15.67 -29.13
C LEU A 293 24.77 17.09 -29.69
N ARG A 294 24.92 17.24 -31.02
CA ARG A 294 24.88 18.53 -31.71
C ARG A 294 23.97 18.44 -32.92
N ASP A 295 22.83 19.13 -32.86
CA ASP A 295 21.85 19.29 -33.95
C ASP A 295 21.51 17.98 -34.68
N ILE A 296 21.22 16.93 -33.92
CA ILE A 296 20.92 15.61 -34.47
C ILE A 296 19.50 15.61 -35.04
N ASN A 297 19.39 15.18 -36.29
CA ASN A 297 18.13 14.96 -37.00
C ASN A 297 18.13 13.53 -37.52
N LEU A 298 17.21 12.70 -37.00
CA LEU A 298 17.15 11.28 -37.35
C LEU A 298 15.72 10.77 -37.25
N VAL A 299 15.32 9.98 -38.24
CA VAL A 299 13.98 9.40 -38.34
C VAL A 299 14.12 7.89 -38.54
N GLN A 300 13.26 7.14 -37.88
CA GLN A 300 13.17 5.69 -38.00
C GLN A 300 11.73 5.28 -38.25
N HIS A 301 11.53 4.46 -39.27
CA HIS A 301 10.25 3.80 -39.54
C HIS A 301 10.22 2.39 -38.95
N TRP A 302 9.01 1.88 -38.76
CA TRP A 302 8.80 0.51 -38.32
C TRP A 302 9.36 -0.50 -39.33
N GLY A 303 10.06 -1.52 -38.81
CA GLY A 303 10.68 -2.58 -39.61
C GLY A 303 12.08 -2.26 -40.13
N GLU A 304 12.55 -1.01 -40.00
CA GLU A 304 13.92 -0.65 -40.36
C GLU A 304 14.92 -1.04 -39.26
N THR A 305 16.18 -1.23 -39.63
CA THR A 305 17.29 -1.38 -38.68
C THR A 305 18.34 -0.32 -38.98
N ILE A 306 18.51 0.64 -38.08
CA ILE A 306 19.53 1.69 -38.20
C ILE A 306 20.75 1.34 -37.37
N ILE A 307 21.93 1.43 -37.99
CA ILE A 307 23.23 1.29 -37.32
C ILE A 307 23.83 2.68 -37.15
N VAL A 308 23.99 3.14 -35.90
CA VAL A 308 24.66 4.40 -35.57
C VAL A 308 26.12 4.14 -35.24
N MET A 309 27.03 4.56 -36.11
CA MET A 309 28.47 4.38 -35.94
C MET A 309 29.18 5.69 -35.59
N GLY A 310 30.31 5.58 -34.89
CA GLY A 310 31.14 6.72 -34.52
C GLY A 310 32.15 6.36 -33.43
N ALA A 311 33.18 7.17 -33.26
CA ALA A 311 34.21 6.97 -32.24
C ALA A 311 33.63 6.89 -30.81
N SER A 312 34.40 6.34 -29.87
CA SER A 312 34.04 6.42 -28.45
C SER A 312 33.86 7.89 -28.05
N GLY A 313 32.83 8.20 -27.25
CA GLY A 313 32.51 9.58 -26.87
C GLY A 313 31.69 10.38 -27.90
N ALA A 314 31.40 9.85 -29.09
CA ALA A 314 30.61 10.55 -30.12
C ALA A 314 29.10 10.74 -29.78
N GLY A 315 28.68 10.51 -28.54
CA GLY A 315 27.29 10.73 -28.10
C GLY A 315 26.30 9.59 -28.35
N LYS A 316 26.71 8.46 -28.94
CA LYS A 316 25.82 7.32 -29.27
C LYS A 316 24.95 6.85 -28.09
N SER A 317 25.56 6.58 -26.93
CA SER A 317 24.81 6.16 -25.73
C SER A 317 23.92 7.27 -25.19
N THR A 318 24.32 8.53 -25.36
CA THR A 318 23.49 9.70 -25.00
C THR A 318 22.24 9.75 -25.88
N LEU A 319 22.36 9.50 -27.20
CA LEU A 319 21.22 9.42 -28.11
C LEU A 319 20.21 8.34 -27.67
N CYS A 320 20.69 7.14 -27.32
CA CYS A 320 19.82 6.07 -26.81
C CYS A 320 19.10 6.47 -25.51
N LYS A 321 19.78 7.18 -24.61
CA LYS A 321 19.17 7.70 -23.37
C LYS A 321 18.12 8.78 -23.62
N CYS A 322 18.32 9.63 -24.62
CA CYS A 322 17.32 10.62 -25.04
C CYS A 322 16.07 9.94 -25.63
N LEU A 323 16.24 8.92 -26.48
CA LEU A 323 15.12 8.17 -27.08
C LEU A 323 14.25 7.46 -26.02
N THR A 324 14.86 6.98 -24.94
CA THR A 324 14.17 6.24 -23.87
C THR A 324 13.60 7.14 -22.77
N GLY A 325 13.86 8.44 -22.82
CA GLY A 325 13.46 9.41 -21.80
C GLY A 325 14.29 9.38 -20.52
N ILE A 326 15.35 8.56 -20.44
CA ILE A 326 16.32 8.62 -19.33
C ILE A 326 16.92 10.03 -19.25
N ILE A 327 17.23 10.61 -20.42
CA ILE A 327 17.44 12.05 -20.58
C ILE A 327 16.14 12.61 -21.19
N PRO A 328 15.50 13.64 -20.61
CA PRO A 328 15.98 14.46 -19.48
C PRO A 328 15.46 14.04 -18.09
N HIS A 329 14.61 13.01 -17.97
CA HIS A 329 13.83 12.78 -16.75
C HIS A 329 14.65 12.24 -15.56
N VAL A 330 15.67 11.43 -15.82
CA VAL A 330 16.48 10.77 -14.78
C VAL A 330 17.87 11.38 -14.70
N GLN A 331 18.46 11.70 -15.85
CA GLN A 331 19.79 12.27 -15.95
C GLN A 331 19.69 13.75 -16.38
N PRO A 332 20.14 14.71 -15.55
CA PRO A 332 20.05 16.13 -15.86
C PRO A 332 21.07 16.54 -16.93
N GLY A 333 20.79 17.65 -17.59
CA GLY A 333 21.65 18.30 -18.58
C GLY A 333 20.87 19.29 -19.43
N ASP A 334 21.59 20.10 -20.20
CA ASP A 334 21.00 21.07 -21.12
C ASP A 334 20.58 20.35 -22.40
N CYS A 335 19.27 20.20 -22.60
CA CYS A 335 18.68 19.49 -23.73
C CYS A 335 17.82 20.46 -24.56
N VAL A 336 18.11 20.54 -25.86
CA VAL A 336 17.37 21.36 -26.82
C VAL A 336 16.96 20.49 -28.01
N GLY A 337 15.83 20.79 -28.63
CA GLY A 337 15.25 20.01 -29.71
C GLY A 337 14.08 19.15 -29.26
N GLU A 338 13.62 18.26 -30.13
CA GLU A 338 12.43 17.42 -29.90
C GLU A 338 12.74 15.95 -30.18
N VAL A 339 12.23 15.07 -29.30
CA VAL A 339 12.26 13.62 -29.50
C VAL A 339 10.84 13.10 -29.39
N LYS A 340 10.38 12.35 -30.40
CA LYS A 340 9.09 11.65 -30.37
C LYS A 340 9.28 10.16 -30.55
N VAL A 341 8.56 9.39 -29.74
CA VAL A 341 8.43 7.94 -29.86
C VAL A 341 6.96 7.61 -29.99
N MET A 342 6.57 6.89 -31.04
CA MET A 342 5.16 6.58 -31.33
C MET A 342 4.27 7.82 -31.39
N GLY A 343 4.78 8.89 -32.02
CA GLY A 343 4.11 10.19 -32.11
C GLY A 343 4.03 10.99 -30.80
N ARG A 344 4.51 10.45 -29.67
CA ARG A 344 4.46 11.10 -28.36
C ARG A 344 5.76 11.81 -28.05
N SER A 345 5.67 13.05 -27.57
CA SER A 345 6.85 13.78 -27.08
C SER A 345 7.46 13.06 -25.87
N VAL A 346 8.78 12.85 -25.90
CA VAL A 346 9.52 12.23 -24.79
C VAL A 346 9.51 13.11 -23.55
N THR A 347 9.60 14.44 -23.71
CA THR A 347 9.62 15.38 -22.57
C THR A 347 8.28 15.48 -21.86
N GLU A 348 7.18 15.22 -22.57
CA GLU A 348 5.81 15.24 -22.02
C GLU A 348 5.35 13.86 -21.52
N SER A 349 6.07 12.80 -21.90
CA SER A 349 5.76 11.43 -21.49
C SER A 349 6.61 11.01 -20.30
N SER A 350 6.04 10.20 -19.39
CA SER A 350 6.85 9.60 -18.33
C SER A 350 7.70 8.44 -18.88
N VAL A 351 8.86 8.20 -18.26
CA VAL A 351 9.72 7.04 -18.57
C VAL A 351 8.93 5.73 -18.52
N SER A 352 8.03 5.57 -17.55
CA SER A 352 7.17 4.39 -17.43
C SER A 352 6.19 4.20 -18.59
N SER A 353 5.72 5.28 -19.22
CA SER A 353 4.87 5.19 -20.40
C SER A 353 5.67 4.90 -21.66
N LEU A 354 6.90 5.45 -21.76
CA LEU A 354 7.79 5.22 -22.89
C LEU A 354 8.32 3.79 -22.90
N SER A 355 8.64 3.22 -21.73
CA SER A 355 9.16 1.84 -21.59
C SER A 355 8.23 0.75 -22.12
N GLN A 356 6.97 1.09 -22.38
CA GLN A 356 6.01 0.19 -23.05
C GLN A 356 6.23 0.08 -24.57
N HIS A 357 6.96 1.02 -25.17
CA HIS A 357 7.15 1.15 -26.61
C HIS A 357 8.61 1.08 -27.04
N ILE A 358 9.54 1.46 -26.15
CA ILE A 358 10.98 1.44 -26.42
C ILE A 358 11.74 0.74 -25.29
N GLY A 359 12.63 -0.17 -25.66
CA GLY A 359 13.54 -0.87 -24.75
C GLY A 359 14.99 -0.45 -24.94
N LEU A 360 15.83 -0.67 -23.92
CA LEU A 360 17.26 -0.38 -23.95
C LEU A 360 18.05 -1.55 -23.36
N VAL A 361 18.93 -2.13 -24.17
CA VAL A 361 19.97 -3.04 -23.71
C VAL A 361 21.25 -2.23 -23.52
N LEU A 362 21.79 -2.23 -22.31
CA LEU A 362 22.99 -1.50 -21.94
C LEU A 362 24.24 -2.18 -22.49
N GLN A 363 25.31 -1.40 -22.62
CA GLN A 363 26.61 -1.92 -23.02
C GLN A 363 27.15 -2.94 -22.01
N ASP A 364 27.02 -2.64 -20.72
CA ASP A 364 27.22 -3.61 -19.64
C ASP A 364 25.86 -4.26 -19.32
N PHE A 365 25.55 -5.35 -20.02
CA PHE A 365 24.32 -6.10 -19.82
C PHE A 365 24.32 -6.83 -18.47
N GLU A 366 25.49 -7.14 -17.88
CA GLU A 366 25.53 -7.82 -16.57
C GLU A 366 25.02 -6.89 -15.48
N ALA A 367 25.31 -5.59 -15.57
CA ALA A 367 24.76 -4.58 -14.67
C ALA A 367 23.23 -4.44 -14.73
N GLN A 368 22.57 -4.97 -15.78
CA GLN A 368 21.11 -5.00 -15.88
C GLN A 368 20.47 -6.23 -15.23
N LEU A 369 21.24 -7.28 -14.91
CA LEU A 369 20.72 -8.53 -14.37
C LEU A 369 20.87 -8.52 -12.83
N PHE A 370 19.75 -8.53 -12.11
CA PHE A 370 19.77 -8.38 -10.64
C PHE A 370 18.86 -9.37 -9.90
N SER A 371 18.09 -10.18 -10.63
CA SER A 371 17.16 -11.13 -10.04
C SER A 371 17.86 -12.41 -9.61
N THR A 372 17.23 -13.16 -8.70
CA THR A 372 17.78 -14.42 -8.19
C THR A 372 17.57 -15.59 -9.16
N ARG A 373 16.67 -15.45 -10.13
CA ARG A 373 16.31 -16.47 -11.12
C ARG A 373 16.04 -15.86 -12.49
N VAL A 374 16.28 -16.63 -13.54
CA VAL A 374 16.03 -16.26 -14.94
C VAL A 374 14.57 -15.90 -15.20
N ASP A 375 13.62 -16.70 -14.70
CA ASP A 375 12.19 -16.42 -14.86
C ASP A 375 11.76 -15.11 -14.18
N LEU A 376 12.30 -14.81 -13.00
CA LEU A 376 12.06 -13.57 -12.28
C LEU A 376 12.65 -12.34 -12.99
N GLU A 377 13.81 -12.49 -13.62
CA GLU A 377 14.45 -11.41 -14.39
C GLU A 377 13.53 -10.95 -15.53
N VAL A 378 12.98 -11.90 -16.28
CA VAL A 378 12.06 -11.60 -17.39
C VAL A 378 10.69 -11.13 -16.87
N ALA A 379 10.23 -11.67 -15.74
CA ALA A 379 8.97 -11.29 -15.12
C ALA A 379 8.96 -9.83 -14.65
N PHE A 380 10.11 -9.27 -14.27
CA PHE A 380 10.25 -7.94 -13.68
C PHE A 380 9.52 -6.84 -14.46
N ALA A 381 9.69 -6.79 -15.78
CA ALA A 381 9.01 -5.81 -16.63
C ALA A 381 7.48 -5.99 -16.62
N CYS A 382 7.02 -7.24 -16.62
CA CYS A 382 5.59 -7.56 -16.60
C CYS A 382 4.96 -7.23 -15.23
N GLU A 383 5.69 -7.42 -14.13
CA GLU A 383 5.26 -7.06 -12.77
C GLU A 383 5.17 -5.54 -12.61
N ASN A 384 6.14 -4.79 -13.15
CA ASN A 384 6.10 -3.33 -13.18
C ASN A 384 4.91 -2.80 -13.99
N ALA A 385 4.51 -3.50 -15.05
CA ALA A 385 3.29 -3.24 -15.80
C ALA A 385 2.00 -3.74 -15.10
N SER A 386 2.12 -4.32 -13.91
CA SER A 386 1.01 -4.85 -13.10
C SER A 386 0.15 -5.89 -13.84
N LEU A 387 0.79 -6.74 -14.66
CA LEU A 387 0.08 -7.77 -15.42
C LEU A 387 -0.42 -8.91 -14.51
N PRO A 388 -1.54 -9.59 -14.85
CA PRO A 388 -2.00 -10.75 -14.12
C PRO A 388 -0.97 -11.89 -14.12
N ARG A 389 -0.81 -12.58 -12.99
CA ARG A 389 0.18 -13.67 -12.82
C ARG A 389 0.13 -14.74 -13.93
N ILE A 390 -1.06 -15.11 -14.38
CA ILE A 390 -1.23 -16.11 -15.45
C ILE A 390 -0.63 -15.60 -16.77
N GLU A 391 -0.84 -14.31 -17.07
CA GLU A 391 -0.30 -13.67 -18.27
C GLU A 391 1.22 -13.49 -18.19
N ILE A 392 1.74 -13.12 -17.00
CA ILE A 392 3.19 -13.05 -16.75
C ILE A 392 3.85 -14.38 -17.10
N GLY A 393 3.32 -15.50 -16.59
CA GLY A 393 3.88 -16.82 -16.87
C GLY A 393 3.93 -17.14 -18.37
N GLN A 394 2.86 -16.82 -19.10
CA GLN A 394 2.82 -17.03 -20.56
C GLN A 394 3.82 -16.14 -21.30
N ARG A 395 3.96 -14.87 -20.91
CA ARG A 395 4.91 -13.92 -21.53
C ARG A 395 6.36 -14.30 -21.25
N VAL A 396 6.69 -14.66 -20.01
CA VAL A 396 8.02 -15.14 -19.62
C VAL A 396 8.41 -16.37 -20.45
N GLN A 397 7.50 -17.33 -20.57
CA GLN A 397 7.75 -18.53 -21.38
C GLN A 397 8.03 -18.19 -22.85
N ARG A 398 7.21 -17.33 -23.46
CA ARG A 398 7.40 -16.89 -24.86
C ARG A 398 8.71 -16.13 -25.06
N ALA A 399 9.04 -15.21 -24.16
CA ALA A 399 10.27 -14.42 -24.23
C ALA A 399 11.51 -15.32 -24.14
N LEU A 400 11.59 -16.19 -23.13
CA LEU A 400 12.69 -17.14 -22.97
C LEU A 400 12.83 -18.10 -24.14
N GLN A 401 11.71 -18.53 -24.74
CA GLN A 401 11.73 -19.32 -25.96
C GLN A 401 12.29 -18.53 -27.14
N GLY A 402 11.89 -17.27 -27.31
CA GLY A 402 12.36 -16.38 -28.38
C GLY A 402 13.87 -16.13 -28.37
N VAL A 403 14.49 -16.12 -27.19
CA VAL A 403 15.94 -15.95 -27.01
C VAL A 403 16.71 -17.26 -26.77
N GLY A 404 16.04 -18.42 -26.90
CA GLY A 404 16.68 -19.73 -26.77
C GLY A 404 17.21 -20.04 -25.36
N LEU A 405 16.45 -19.65 -24.32
CA LEU A 405 16.75 -19.89 -22.90
C LEU A 405 15.72 -20.81 -22.21
N SER A 406 14.84 -21.47 -22.97
CA SER A 406 13.93 -22.48 -22.42
C SER A 406 14.69 -23.59 -21.67
N GLY A 407 14.17 -24.00 -20.52
CA GLY A 407 14.80 -24.98 -19.62
C GLY A 407 15.82 -24.39 -18.63
N LEU A 408 16.09 -23.08 -18.69
CA LEU A 408 16.97 -22.37 -17.76
C LEU A 408 16.23 -21.47 -16.77
N GLU A 409 14.89 -21.51 -16.75
CA GLU A 409 14.00 -20.63 -15.99
C GLU A 409 14.39 -20.54 -14.50
N ALA A 410 14.74 -21.68 -13.92
CA ALA A 410 15.03 -21.79 -12.49
C ALA A 410 16.49 -21.50 -12.10
N ARG A 411 17.37 -21.24 -13.07
CA ARG A 411 18.79 -20.97 -12.78
C ARG A 411 19.00 -19.56 -12.26
N ALA A 412 20.06 -19.37 -11.48
CA ALA A 412 20.50 -18.03 -11.11
C ALA A 412 21.23 -17.36 -12.29
N PRO A 413 20.94 -16.09 -12.65
CA PRO A 413 21.59 -15.39 -13.76
C PRO A 413 23.12 -15.40 -13.69
N ALA A 414 23.69 -15.33 -12.48
CA ALA A 414 25.14 -15.41 -12.25
C ALA A 414 25.80 -16.71 -12.73
N THR A 415 25.04 -17.80 -12.86
CA THR A 415 25.53 -19.12 -13.31
C THR A 415 25.47 -19.32 -14.82
N LEU A 416 24.87 -18.37 -15.55
CA LEU A 416 24.78 -18.41 -17.00
C LEU A 416 26.11 -18.01 -17.65
N SER A 417 26.37 -18.53 -18.85
CA SER A 417 27.47 -18.05 -19.68
C SER A 417 27.24 -16.60 -20.10
N GLY A 418 28.30 -15.86 -20.45
CA GLY A 418 28.17 -14.46 -20.88
C GLY A 418 27.19 -14.27 -22.05
N GLY A 419 27.21 -15.17 -23.04
CA GLY A 419 26.26 -15.15 -24.15
C GLY A 419 24.81 -15.47 -23.73
N GLN A 420 24.62 -16.33 -22.73
CA GLN A 420 23.29 -16.58 -22.16
C GLN A 420 22.78 -15.37 -21.36
N LYS A 421 23.64 -14.72 -20.59
CA LYS A 421 23.32 -13.47 -19.88
C LYS A 421 22.94 -12.36 -20.85
N GLN A 422 23.67 -12.19 -21.94
CA GLN A 422 23.33 -11.21 -22.98
C GLN A 422 21.97 -11.49 -23.60
N ARG A 423 21.66 -12.77 -23.89
CA ARG A 423 20.33 -13.18 -24.38
C ARG A 423 19.22 -13.02 -23.34
N LEU A 424 19.54 -13.05 -22.05
CA LEU A 424 18.58 -12.82 -20.97
C LEU A 424 18.23 -11.34 -20.82
N ALA A 425 19.18 -10.45 -21.10
CA ALA A 425 18.96 -9.00 -21.09
C ALA A 425 18.12 -8.50 -22.29
N ILE A 426 18.09 -9.28 -23.38
CA ILE A 426 17.24 -9.07 -24.57
C ILE A 426 15.87 -9.68 -24.29
#